data_AF-A0A535S3P3-F1
#
_entry.id   AF-A0A535S3P3-F1
#
_cell.length_a   1.000
_cell.length_b   1.000
_cell.length_c   1.000
_cell.angle_alpha   90.00
_cell.angle_beta   90.00
_cell.angle_gamma   90.00
#
_symmetry.space_group_name_H-M   'P 1'
#
loop_
_entity.id
_entity.type
_entity.pdbx_description
1 polymer ?
#
loop_
_entity_poly.entity_id
_entity_poly.type
_entity_poly.pdbx_seq_one_letter_code
_entity_poly.pdbx_strand_id
1 'polypeptide(L)'
;MVVQARGGNVSPGTRRPARKLRTWSRFGQIRRVPSEYEIVTHDTNYTTRQSRASALESNPTSPVNMWFLTYRDYSPLSAEDWNGFRDPDELTYRK
;
A
#
# COMPACT_ATOMS: atom_id res chain seq x y z
N MET A 1 -23.25 -30.86 42.04
CA MET A 1 -24.17 -30.19 41.11
C MET A 1 -23.33 -29.70 39.94
N VAL A 2 -23.47 -30.36 38.79
CA VAL A 2 -22.72 -30.08 37.55
C VAL A 2 -23.51 -29.06 36.75
N VAL A 3 -22.88 -27.96 36.32
CA VAL A 3 -23.33 -27.20 35.16
C VAL A 3 -22.09 -26.79 34.35
N GLN A 4 -21.92 -27.51 33.25
CA GLN A 4 -20.91 -27.28 32.23
C GLN A 4 -21.44 -26.19 31.29
N ALA A 5 -20.80 -25.01 31.27
CA ALA A 5 -21.13 -23.94 30.34
C ALA A 5 -20.51 -24.24 28.97
N ARG A 6 -21.38 -24.40 27.96
CA ARG A 6 -21.01 -24.58 26.55
C ARG A 6 -20.50 -23.27 25.97
N GLY A 7 -19.18 -23.13 25.79
CA GLY A 7 -18.59 -22.13 24.90
C GLY A 7 -18.69 -22.61 23.45
N GLY A 8 -19.41 -21.87 22.62
CA GLY A 8 -19.65 -22.23 21.22
C GLY A 8 -18.37 -22.32 20.40
N ASN A 9 -18.24 -23.41 19.64
CA ASN A 9 -17.24 -23.55 18.59
C ASN A 9 -17.44 -22.45 17.54
N VAL A 10 -16.48 -21.54 17.42
CA VAL A 10 -16.32 -20.73 16.20
C VAL A 10 -15.83 -21.69 15.13
N SER A 11 -16.74 -22.17 14.27
CA SER A 11 -16.35 -22.90 13.07
C SER A 11 -15.37 -22.04 12.27
N PRO A 12 -14.21 -22.57 11.83
CA PRO A 12 -13.34 -21.83 10.93
C PRO A 12 -14.14 -21.62 9.65
N GLY A 13 -14.65 -20.40 9.47
CA GLY A 13 -15.34 -20.00 8.25
C GLY A 13 -14.46 -20.37 7.07
N THR A 14 -14.94 -21.25 6.20
CA THR A 14 -14.28 -21.65 4.98
C THR A 14 -13.95 -20.39 4.19
N ARG A 15 -12.68 -19.97 4.23
CA ARG A 15 -12.18 -18.81 3.49
C ARG A 15 -12.30 -19.19 2.02
N ARG A 16 -13.35 -18.69 1.35
CA ARG A 16 -13.50 -18.89 -0.09
C ARG A 16 -12.18 -18.47 -0.76
N PRO A 17 -11.63 -19.30 -1.68
CA PRO A 17 -10.37 -18.97 -2.32
C PRO A 17 -10.51 -17.60 -3.00
N ALA A 18 -9.59 -16.69 -2.70
CA ALA A 18 -9.60 -15.37 -3.31
C ALA A 18 -9.52 -15.53 -4.82
N ARG A 19 -10.45 -14.91 -5.55
CA ARG A 19 -10.47 -14.95 -7.01
C ARG A 19 -9.13 -14.44 -7.53
N LYS A 20 -8.49 -15.17 -8.44
CA LYS A 20 -7.23 -14.75 -9.07
C LYS A 20 -7.42 -13.35 -9.67
N LEU A 21 -6.56 -12.43 -9.27
CA LEU A 21 -6.51 -11.08 -9.81
C LEU A 21 -5.81 -11.10 -11.17
N ARG A 22 -6.21 -10.21 -12.07
CA ARG A 22 -5.63 -10.09 -13.43
C ARG A 22 -4.43 -9.13 -13.49
N THR A 23 -4.23 -8.34 -12.44
CA THR A 23 -3.11 -7.40 -12.28
C THR A 23 -2.82 -7.23 -10.78
N TRP A 24 -1.88 -6.35 -10.41
CA TRP A 24 -1.57 -6.00 -9.03
C TRP A 24 -2.82 -5.59 -8.25
N SER A 25 -2.93 -6.07 -7.02
CA SER A 25 -4.06 -5.78 -6.13
C SER A 25 -4.29 -4.30 -5.90
N ARG A 26 -3.24 -3.47 -6.02
CA ARG A 26 -3.30 -2.02 -5.86
C ARG A 26 -4.21 -1.33 -6.89
N PHE A 27 -4.35 -1.89 -8.10
CA PHE A 27 -5.25 -1.33 -9.11
C PHE A 27 -6.74 -1.61 -8.83
N GLY A 28 -7.07 -2.55 -7.94
CA GLY A 28 -8.46 -2.89 -7.63
C GLY A 28 -9.26 -3.34 -8.87
N GLN A 29 -10.44 -2.74 -9.07
CA GLN A 29 -11.35 -3.07 -10.18
C GLN A 29 -11.26 -2.05 -11.32
N ILE A 30 -10.14 -2.07 -12.04
CA ILE A 30 -10.02 -1.34 -13.31
C ILE A 30 -10.79 -2.05 -14.42
N ARG A 31 -11.49 -1.29 -15.26
CA ARG A 31 -12.24 -1.79 -16.44
C ARG A 31 -11.39 -1.86 -17.71
N ARG A 32 -10.07 -1.75 -17.59
CA ARG A 32 -9.09 -1.83 -18.69
C ARG A 32 -7.86 -2.61 -18.27
N VAL A 33 -7.05 -3.01 -19.25
CA VAL A 33 -5.71 -3.57 -19.00
C VAL A 33 -4.76 -2.39 -18.70
N PRO A 34 -3.96 -2.44 -17.62
CA PRO A 34 -2.92 -1.44 -17.35
C PRO A 34 -1.88 -1.39 -18.46
N SER A 35 -1.31 -0.22 -18.72
CA SER A 35 -0.14 -0.11 -19.60
C SER A 35 1.12 -0.67 -18.92
N GLU A 36 2.17 -0.90 -19.70
CA GLU A 36 3.48 -1.31 -19.15
C GLU A 36 3.97 -0.28 -18.12
N TYR A 37 3.86 1.01 -18.45
CA TYR A 37 4.19 2.11 -17.55
C TYR A 37 3.47 1.98 -16.21
N GLU A 38 2.15 1.79 -16.22
CA GLU A 38 1.39 1.63 -14.98
C GLU A 38 1.84 0.41 -14.17
N ILE A 39 2.09 -0.72 -14.85
CA ILE A 39 2.51 -1.97 -14.18
C ILE A 39 3.82 -1.81 -13.42
N VAL A 40 4.77 -1.01 -13.94
CA VAL A 40 6.12 -0.91 -13.39
C VAL A 40 6.38 0.34 -12.54
N THR A 41 5.55 1.38 -12.65
CA THR A 41 5.79 2.66 -11.94
C THR A 41 4.82 2.91 -10.78
N HIS A 42 3.64 2.27 -10.78
CA HIS A 42 2.57 2.60 -9.86
C HIS A 42 2.85 2.18 -8.40
N ASP A 43 2.76 3.14 -7.46
CA ASP A 43 2.78 2.92 -6.00
C ASP A 43 3.98 2.11 -5.48
N THR A 44 5.17 2.38 -6.03
CA THR A 44 6.40 1.64 -5.71
C THR A 44 7.09 2.17 -4.45
N ASN A 45 6.87 3.43 -4.09
CA ASN A 45 7.50 4.05 -2.92
C ASN A 45 6.86 3.56 -1.62
N TYR A 46 7.48 2.58 -0.96
CA TYR A 46 6.96 2.05 0.30
C TYR A 46 7.04 3.06 1.46
N THR A 47 7.96 4.04 1.38
CA THR A 47 8.25 4.99 2.47
C THR A 47 7.13 6.00 2.74
N THR A 48 6.12 6.05 1.87
CA THR A 48 4.93 6.92 1.94
C THR A 48 3.65 6.16 2.29
N ARG A 49 3.74 4.85 2.58
CA ARG A 49 2.58 4.05 3.00
C ARG A 49 1.98 4.57 4.29
N GLN A 50 0.65 4.53 4.38
CA GLN A 50 -0.10 4.87 5.58
C GLN A 50 0.22 3.91 6.75
N SER A 51 0.02 4.38 7.97
CA SER A 51 0.18 3.59 9.21
C SER A 51 1.59 3.06 9.48
N ARG A 52 2.62 3.86 9.15
CA ARG A 52 4.03 3.57 9.47
C ARG A 52 4.52 4.46 10.61
N ALA A 53 5.42 3.95 11.44
CA ALA A 53 6.02 4.71 12.55
C ALA A 53 7.07 5.74 12.08
N SER A 54 7.78 5.46 10.98
CA SER A 54 8.86 6.28 10.43
C SER A 54 9.10 5.90 8.97
N ALA A 55 9.70 6.77 8.13
CA ALA A 55 9.85 6.58 6.67
C ALA A 55 10.64 5.33 6.22
N LEU A 56 11.65 4.93 6.98
CA LEU A 56 12.47 3.73 6.78
C LEU A 56 12.34 2.81 7.99
N GLU A 57 12.45 1.50 7.78
CA GLU A 57 12.35 0.44 8.79
C GLU A 57 13.56 0.41 9.74
N SER A 58 13.77 1.51 10.46
CA SER A 58 14.86 1.74 11.41
C SER A 58 14.35 2.61 12.56
N ASN A 59 15.24 3.00 13.47
CA ASN A 59 14.90 3.94 14.54
C ASN A 59 14.18 5.19 13.96
N PRO A 60 12.98 5.55 14.46
CA PRO A 60 12.25 6.73 14.00
C PRO A 60 13.02 8.04 14.08
N THR A 61 13.95 8.17 15.03
CA THR A 61 14.80 9.35 15.20
C THR A 61 16.15 9.22 14.52
N SER A 62 16.34 8.24 13.62
CA SER A 62 17.55 8.19 12.79
C SER A 62 17.63 9.46 11.93
N PRO A 63 18.85 9.99 11.65
CA PRO A 63 18.99 11.23 10.89
C PRO A 63 18.24 11.23 9.55
N VAL A 64 18.21 10.08 8.86
CA VAL A 64 17.51 9.94 7.57
C VAL A 64 15.99 9.96 7.72
N ASN A 65 15.45 9.34 8.78
CA ASN A 65 14.02 9.40 9.05
C ASN A 65 13.57 10.82 9.43
N MET A 66 14.37 11.53 10.22
CA MET A 66 14.11 12.94 10.56
C MET A 66 14.20 13.85 9.33
N TRP A 67 15.08 13.54 8.38
CA TRP A 67 15.14 14.25 7.10
C TRP A 67 13.84 14.08 6.29
N PHE A 68 13.37 12.84 6.10
CA PHE A 68 12.10 12.59 5.39
C PHE A 68 10.92 13.29 6.06
N LEU A 69 10.84 13.22 7.39
CA LEU A 69 9.79 13.89 8.14
C LEU A 69 9.78 15.41 7.88
N THR A 70 10.95 16.04 7.93
CA THR A 70 11.08 17.51 7.81
C THR A 70 10.86 18.00 6.38
N TYR A 71 11.49 17.36 5.40
CA TYR A 71 11.60 17.90 4.04
C TYR A 71 10.61 17.30 3.03
N ARG A 72 9.97 16.17 3.37
CA ARG A 72 8.97 15.53 2.52
C ARG A 72 7.60 15.54 3.17
N ASP A 73 7.49 15.01 4.39
CA ASP A 73 6.18 14.77 5.01
C ASP A 73 5.55 16.07 5.57
N TYR A 74 6.37 17.00 6.08
CA TYR A 74 5.95 18.35 6.47
C TYR A 74 6.24 19.43 5.41
N SER A 75 6.37 19.03 4.14
CA SER A 75 6.49 19.99 3.05
C SER A 75 5.25 20.91 2.99
N PRO A 76 5.41 22.22 2.72
CA PRO A 76 4.27 23.13 2.52
C PRO A 76 3.46 22.79 1.27
N LEU A 77 4.07 22.08 0.30
CA LEU A 77 3.38 21.55 -0.85
C LEU A 77 2.73 20.22 -0.46
N SER A 78 1.41 20.20 -0.37
CA SER A 78 0.61 19.02 -0.03
C SER A 78 -0.37 18.65 -1.13
N ALA A 79 -0.53 17.36 -1.39
CA ALA A 79 -1.60 16.80 -2.20
C ALA A 79 -2.24 15.63 -1.46
N GLU A 80 -3.55 15.41 -1.65
CA GLU A 80 -4.26 14.28 -1.04
C GLU A 80 -3.78 12.93 -1.60
N ASP A 81 -3.50 12.89 -2.91
CA ASP A 81 -3.01 11.70 -3.60
C ASP A 81 -1.82 12.00 -4.52
N TRP A 82 -0.61 11.87 -3.97
CA TRP A 82 0.63 11.95 -4.75
C TRP A 82 0.80 10.81 -5.76
N ASN A 83 0.23 9.62 -5.48
CA ASN A 83 0.35 8.45 -6.35
C ASN A 83 -0.59 8.52 -7.57
N GLY A 84 -1.50 9.49 -7.61
CA GLY A 84 -2.35 9.79 -8.76
C GLY A 84 -1.62 10.40 -9.95
N PHE A 85 -0.39 10.91 -9.76
CA PHE A 85 0.41 11.48 -10.84
C PHE A 85 0.69 10.48 -11.97
N ARG A 86 0.58 10.94 -13.22
CA ARG A 86 0.92 10.18 -14.43
C ARG A 86 1.80 11.05 -15.32
N ASP A 87 2.95 10.50 -15.69
CA ASP A 87 3.83 11.11 -16.68
C ASP A 87 3.11 11.15 -18.05
N PRO A 88 2.94 12.32 -18.68
CA PRO A 88 2.31 12.44 -19.99
C PRO A 88 2.97 11.58 -21.08
N ASP A 89 4.27 11.32 -20.97
CA ASP A 89 5.04 10.55 -21.96
C ASP A 89 5.12 9.04 -21.64
N GLU A 90 4.58 8.61 -20.49
CA GLU A 90 4.60 7.22 -20.01
C GLU A 90 6.00 6.56 -20.10
N LEU A 91 7.06 7.30 -19.74
CA LEU A 91 8.43 6.83 -19.87
C LEU A 91 8.73 5.64 -18.93
N THR A 92 9.41 4.64 -19.47
CA THR A 92 9.93 3.49 -18.73
C THR A 92 11.39 3.28 -19.09
N TYR A 93 12.14 2.51 -18.30
CA TYR A 93 13.57 2.27 -18.58
C TYR A 93 13.86 1.76 -20.00
N ARG A 94 12.91 1.07 -20.62
CA ARG A 94 13.06 0.52 -21.98
C ARG A 94 12.89 1.56 -23.08
N LYS A 95 12.10 2.61 -22.83
CA LYS A 95 11.61 3.56 -23.84
C LYS A 95 12.35 4.89 -23.77
#